data_AF-A0A958IW94-F1
#
_entry.id   AF-A0A958IW94-F1
#
_cell.length_a   1.000
_cell.length_b   1.000
_cell.length_c   1.000
_cell.angle_alpha   90.00
_cell.angle_beta   90.00
_cell.angle_gamma   90.00
#
_symmetry.space_group_name_H-M   'P 1'
#
loop_
_entity.id
_entity.type
_entity.pdbx_description
1 polymer ?
#
loop_
_entity_poly.entity_id
_entity_poly.type
_entity_poly.pdbx_seq_one_letter_code
_entity_poly.pdbx_strand_id
1 'polypeptide(L)'
;MENPGKFDVDLALLQKYNQPGPRYTSYPTAPQFHSGFQGGNYEEAIAVSNRENPEGELSLYFHLPFCHSLCYFCGCNMIVTRNAGRVERYLTYLRKEIDLVSKQINPRREVVQLHWGGGTPTYLSP
;
A
#
# COMPACT_ATOMS: atom_id res chain seq x y z
N MET A 1 9.42 -45.01 -15.16
CA MET A 1 9.16 -44.27 -13.91
C MET A 1 9.27 -42.80 -14.25
N GLU A 2 8.15 -42.18 -14.61
CA GLU A 2 8.07 -40.73 -14.81
C GLU A 2 8.27 -40.07 -13.45
N ASN A 3 9.17 -39.09 -13.39
CA ASN A 3 9.51 -38.38 -12.16
C ASN A 3 8.59 -37.14 -12.07
N PRO A 4 7.52 -37.14 -11.24
CA PRO A 4 6.46 -36.14 -11.26
C PRO A 4 6.89 -34.75 -10.73
N GLY A 5 8.20 -34.52 -10.54
CA GLY A 5 8.76 -33.28 -10.00
C GLY A 5 9.69 -32.51 -10.94
N LYS A 6 9.85 -32.91 -12.21
CA LYS A 6 10.71 -32.17 -13.15
C LYS A 6 9.87 -31.14 -13.90
N PHE A 7 9.85 -29.90 -13.41
CA PHE A 7 9.37 -28.77 -14.20
C PHE A 7 10.24 -28.66 -15.46
N ASP A 8 9.63 -28.85 -16.63
CA ASP A 8 10.28 -28.59 -17.90
C ASP A 8 10.26 -27.07 -18.13
N VAL A 9 11.38 -26.42 -17.84
CA VAL A 9 11.53 -24.98 -17.96
C VAL A 9 12.14 -24.68 -19.33
N ASP A 10 11.35 -24.09 -20.22
CA ASP A 10 11.83 -23.62 -21.52
C ASP A 10 12.72 -22.38 -21.35
N LEU A 11 14.04 -22.61 -21.39
CA LEU A 11 15.04 -21.55 -21.28
C LEU A 11 14.98 -20.55 -22.43
N ALA A 12 14.58 -20.97 -23.62
CA ALA A 12 14.44 -20.07 -24.77
C ALA A 12 13.26 -19.10 -24.54
N LEU A 13 12.17 -19.59 -23.97
CA LEU A 13 11.02 -18.77 -23.61
C LEU A 13 11.36 -17.75 -22.51
N LEU A 14 12.10 -18.18 -21.47
CA LEU A 14 12.58 -17.29 -20.42
C LEU A 14 13.50 -16.19 -20.98
N GLN A 15 14.46 -16.55 -21.83
CA GLN A 15 15.34 -15.56 -22.47
C GLN A 15 14.56 -14.56 -23.33
N LYS A 16 13.53 -15.02 -24.05
CA LYS A 16 12.68 -14.16 -24.88
C LYS A 16 11.92 -13.11 -24.06
N TYR A 17 11.35 -13.49 -22.91
CA TYR A 17 10.45 -12.63 -22.12
C TYR A 17 11.06 -12.01 -20.85
N ASN A 18 12.35 -12.26 -20.57
CA ASN A 18 13.09 -11.57 -19.51
C ASN A 18 13.42 -10.11 -19.93
N GLN A 19 12.37 -9.30 -20.07
CA GLN A 19 12.41 -7.91 -20.49
C GLN A 19 11.63 -7.06 -19.49
N PRO A 20 11.93 -5.76 -19.34
CA PRO A 20 11.15 -4.85 -18.50
C PRO A 20 9.67 -4.84 -18.92
N GLY A 21 8.78 -5.16 -17.99
CA GLY A 21 7.33 -5.17 -18.20
C GLY A 21 6.59 -4.13 -17.34
N PRO A 22 5.30 -3.89 -17.61
CA PRO A 22 4.48 -3.02 -16.79
C PRO A 22 4.33 -3.60 -15.38
N ARG A 23 4.31 -2.73 -14.36
CA ARG A 23 4.01 -3.15 -12.98
C ARG A 23 2.49 -3.29 -12.81
N TYR A 24 1.97 -4.49 -13.02
CA TYR A 24 0.56 -4.85 -12.79
C TYR A 24 0.27 -5.03 -11.30
N THR A 25 0.38 -3.95 -10.54
CA THR A 25 0.06 -3.90 -9.10
C THR A 25 -1.41 -3.54 -8.83
N SER A 26 -2.05 -2.89 -9.80
CA SER A 26 -3.48 -2.56 -9.82
C SER A 26 -3.96 -2.42 -11.27
N TYR A 27 -5.28 -2.41 -11.47
CA TYR A 27 -5.90 -2.05 -12.74
C TYR A 27 -7.09 -1.09 -12.53
N PRO A 28 -7.13 0.07 -13.19
CA PRO A 28 -6.06 0.66 -14.00
C PRO A 28 -4.76 0.90 -13.21
N THR A 29 -3.64 0.99 -13.92
CA THR A 29 -2.31 1.15 -13.31
C THR A 29 -2.09 2.60 -12.83
N ALA A 30 -1.16 2.81 -11.89
CA ALA A 30 -0.85 4.14 -11.34
C ALA A 30 -0.55 5.25 -12.38
N PRO A 31 0.06 4.98 -13.56
CA PRO A 31 0.20 5.99 -14.61
C PRO A 31 -1.12 6.59 -15.14
N GLN A 32 -2.26 5.95 -14.85
CA GLN A 32 -3.59 6.48 -15.18
C GLN A 32 -4.11 7.48 -14.14
N PHE A 33 -3.41 7.66 -13.00
CA PHE A 33 -3.79 8.65 -12.01
C PHE A 33 -3.51 10.07 -12.53
N HIS A 34 -4.44 10.98 -12.27
CA HIS A 34 -4.34 12.37 -12.69
C HIS A 34 -4.89 13.29 -11.60
N SER A 35 -4.50 14.56 -11.62
CA SER A 35 -4.88 15.58 -10.61
C SER A 35 -6.33 16.05 -10.70
N GLY A 36 -7.15 15.43 -11.54
CA GLY A 36 -8.58 15.73 -11.67
C GLY A 36 -9.42 15.06 -10.58
N PHE A 37 -8.91 14.01 -9.94
CA PHE A 37 -9.51 13.42 -8.75
C PHE A 37 -9.10 14.23 -7.52
N GLN A 38 -10.07 14.85 -6.85
CA GLN A 38 -9.87 15.78 -5.74
C GLN A 38 -10.59 15.31 -4.46
N GLY A 39 -10.49 16.09 -3.38
CA GLY A 39 -11.08 15.74 -2.07
C GLY A 39 -12.56 15.38 -2.13
N GLY A 40 -13.39 16.16 -2.81
CA GLY A 40 -14.83 15.86 -2.94
C GLY A 40 -15.13 14.54 -3.67
N ASN A 41 -14.28 14.12 -4.61
CA ASN A 41 -14.42 12.82 -5.27
C ASN A 41 -14.11 11.67 -4.32
N TYR A 42 -13.12 11.86 -3.43
CA TYR A 42 -12.76 10.89 -2.41
C TYR A 42 -13.87 10.71 -1.37
N GLU A 43 -14.44 11.82 -0.88
CA GLU A 43 -15.56 11.81 0.07
C GLU A 43 -16.79 11.12 -0.53
N GLU A 44 -17.14 11.43 -1.79
CA GLU A 44 -18.26 10.75 -2.47
C GLU A 44 -17.97 9.25 -2.69
N ALA A 45 -16.73 8.87 -3.02
CA ALA A 45 -16.38 7.46 -3.17
C ALA A 45 -16.56 6.67 -1.87
N ILE A 46 -16.21 7.26 -0.71
CA ILE A 46 -16.48 6.66 0.60
C ILE A 46 -18.00 6.55 0.83
N ALA A 47 -18.76 7.61 0.55
CA ALA A 47 -20.20 7.63 0.71
C ALA A 47 -20.91 6.56 -0.15
N VAL A 48 -20.52 6.42 -1.43
CA VAL A 48 -20.99 5.35 -2.32
C VAL A 48 -20.64 3.98 -1.72
N SER A 49 -19.37 3.75 -1.34
CA SER A 49 -18.94 2.47 -0.77
C SER A 49 -19.74 2.08 0.48
N ASN A 50 -20.03 3.05 1.37
CA ASN A 50 -20.84 2.81 2.55
C ASN A 50 -22.32 2.49 2.23
N ARG A 51 -22.89 3.07 1.16
CA ARG A 51 -24.27 2.81 0.74
C ARG A 51 -24.40 1.44 0.07
N GLU A 52 -23.45 1.09 -0.80
CA GLU A 52 -23.48 -0.15 -1.58
C GLU A 52 -23.05 -1.37 -0.76
N ASN A 53 -22.14 -1.19 0.21
CA ASN A 53 -21.65 -2.27 1.07
C ASN A 53 -21.58 -1.83 2.55
N PRO A 54 -22.74 -1.66 3.21
CA PRO A 54 -22.82 -1.09 4.56
C PRO A 54 -22.18 -1.96 5.65
N GLU A 55 -21.99 -3.26 5.39
CA GLU A 55 -21.33 -4.23 6.28
C GLU A 55 -20.04 -4.79 5.66
N GLY A 56 -19.56 -4.15 4.60
CA GLY A 56 -18.36 -4.62 3.90
C GLY A 56 -17.15 -4.59 4.80
N GLU A 57 -16.36 -5.66 4.77
CA GLU A 57 -15.11 -5.74 5.51
C GLU A 57 -14.12 -4.65 5.06
N LEU A 58 -13.26 -4.23 5.98
CA LEU A 58 -12.23 -3.22 5.76
C LEU A 58 -10.84 -3.84 5.88
N SER A 59 -9.98 -3.51 4.92
CA SER A 59 -8.54 -3.74 4.99
C SER A 59 -7.84 -2.39 5.12
N LEU A 60 -7.08 -2.21 6.19
CA LEU A 60 -6.33 -0.99 6.47
C LEU A 60 -4.85 -1.16 6.10
N TYR A 61 -4.30 -0.16 5.40
CA TYR A 61 -2.89 -0.07 5.10
C TYR A 61 -2.34 1.26 5.61
N PHE A 62 -1.27 1.19 6.40
CA PHE A 62 -0.53 2.36 6.86
C PHE A 62 0.89 2.34 6.31
N HIS A 63 1.27 3.41 5.64
CA HIS A 63 2.61 3.56 5.09
C HIS A 63 3.52 4.24 6.11
N LEU A 64 4.52 3.55 6.64
CA LEU A 64 5.52 4.08 7.56
C LEU A 64 6.85 4.23 6.80
N PRO A 65 7.18 5.42 6.27
CA PRO A 65 8.26 5.56 5.28
C PRO A 65 9.66 5.55 5.88
N PHE A 66 9.88 5.19 7.16
CA PHE A 66 11.17 5.44 7.81
C PHE A 66 12.15 4.27 7.72
N CYS A 67 13.39 4.56 7.34
CA CYS A 67 14.50 3.61 7.37
C CYS A 67 15.68 4.18 8.16
N HIS A 68 16.43 3.32 8.84
CA HIS A 68 17.63 3.75 9.58
C HIS A 68 18.87 3.94 8.68
N SER A 69 18.89 3.23 7.56
CA SER A 69 19.97 3.23 6.57
C SER A 69 19.43 3.08 5.16
N LEU A 70 20.21 3.52 4.17
CA LEU A 70 19.90 3.37 2.76
C LEU A 70 20.33 1.98 2.25
N CYS A 71 19.39 1.22 1.69
CA CYS A 71 19.71 0.05 0.88
C CYS A 71 19.83 0.50 -0.59
N TYR A 72 20.99 0.33 -1.24
CA TYR A 72 21.22 0.85 -2.60
C TYR A 72 20.34 0.22 -3.69
N PHE A 73 19.75 -0.94 -3.42
CA PHE A 73 18.80 -1.59 -4.32
C PHE A 73 17.34 -1.17 -4.08
N CYS A 74 17.06 -0.34 -3.07
CA CYS A 74 15.70 -0.04 -2.64
C CYS A 74 14.98 0.87 -3.64
N GLY A 75 13.83 0.41 -4.14
CA GLY A 75 12.88 1.20 -4.94
C GLY A 75 11.58 1.52 -4.20
N CYS A 76 11.55 1.40 -2.87
CA CYS A 76 10.38 1.69 -2.06
C CYS A 76 10.19 3.21 -1.88
N ASN A 77 8.94 3.64 -1.67
CA ASN A 77 8.70 4.97 -1.12
C ASN A 77 9.15 4.95 0.35
N MET A 78 10.28 5.59 0.64
CA MET A 78 10.87 5.64 1.98
C MET A 78 11.78 6.87 2.16
N ILE A 79 12.11 7.14 3.41
CA ILE A 79 12.90 8.26 3.92
C ILE A 79 13.90 7.68 4.92
N VAL A 80 15.19 7.81 4.62
CA VAL A 80 16.25 7.50 5.59
C VAL A 80 16.36 8.65 6.58
N THR A 81 16.18 8.38 7.87
CA THR A 81 16.25 9.40 8.93
C THR A 81 16.64 8.79 10.27
N ARG A 82 17.35 9.56 11.10
CA ARG A 82 17.57 9.28 12.53
C ARG A 82 16.89 10.31 13.44
N ASN A 83 16.16 11.26 12.85
CA ASN A 83 15.48 12.32 13.57
C ASN A 83 14.14 11.81 14.10
N ALA A 84 14.09 11.50 15.40
CA ALA A 84 12.86 11.08 16.08
C ALA A 84 11.73 12.11 15.96
N GLY A 85 12.03 13.40 16.03
CA GLY A 85 11.04 14.48 15.88
C GLY A 85 10.34 14.50 14.52
N ARG A 86 10.99 14.00 13.45
CA ARG A 86 10.34 13.83 12.14
C ARG A 86 9.32 12.69 12.18
N VAL A 87 9.64 11.60 12.87
CA VAL A 87 8.75 10.44 13.03
C VAL A 87 7.54 10.82 13.88
N GLU A 88 7.74 11.48 15.01
CA GLU A 88 6.65 11.95 15.87
C GLU A 88 5.70 12.90 15.14
N ARG A 89 6.26 13.81 14.32
CA ARG A 89 5.45 14.70 13.49
C ARG A 89 4.60 13.89 12.50
N TYR A 90 5.19 12.91 11.82
CA TYR A 90 4.45 12.06 10.88
C TYR A 90 3.32 11.30 11.57
N LEU A 91 3.59 10.65 12.71
CA LEU A 91 2.57 9.93 13.48
C LEU A 91 1.45 10.86 13.97
N THR A 92 1.78 12.11 14.31
CA THR A 92 0.78 13.13 14.65
C THR A 92 -0.15 13.43 13.48
N TYR A 93 0.38 13.60 12.27
CA TYR A 93 -0.46 13.83 11.08
C TYR A 93 -1.22 12.59 10.65
N LEU A 94 -0.63 11.39 10.80
CA LEU A 94 -1.30 10.13 10.51
C LEU A 94 -2.54 9.95 11.40
N ARG A 95 -2.45 10.25 12.70
CA ARG A 95 -3.61 10.25 13.61
C ARG A 95 -4.69 11.23 13.16
N LYS A 96 -4.31 12.44 12.73
CA LYS A 96 -5.26 13.43 12.21
C LYS A 96 -5.98 12.92 10.94
N GLU A 97 -5.26 12.25 10.05
CA GLU A 97 -5.86 11.65 8.85
C GLU A 97 -6.82 10.52 9.22
N ILE A 98 -6.44 9.64 10.15
CA ILE A 98 -7.33 8.60 10.69
C ILE A 98 -8.60 9.21 11.27
N ASP A 99 -8.49 10.27 12.07
CA ASP A 99 -9.65 10.96 12.65
C ASP A 99 -10.56 11.60 11.59
N LEU A 100 -10.01 12.07 10.47
CA LEU A 100 -10.78 12.65 9.37
C LEU A 100 -11.50 11.59 8.54
N VAL A 101 -10.83 10.48 8.23
CA VAL A 101 -11.39 9.41 7.41
C VAL A 101 -12.39 8.57 8.21
N SER A 102 -12.06 8.20 9.45
CA SER A 102 -12.92 7.34 10.30
C SER A 102 -14.32 7.93 10.52
N LYS A 103 -14.46 9.26 10.62
CA LYS A 103 -15.76 9.95 10.73
C LYS A 103 -16.69 9.73 9.54
N GLN A 104 -16.13 9.34 8.40
CA GLN A 104 -16.88 9.13 7.16
C GLN A 104 -17.19 7.64 6.92
N ILE A 105 -16.57 6.72 7.65
CA ILE A 105 -16.77 5.28 7.48
C ILE A 105 -18.01 4.82 8.25
N ASN A 106 -18.82 3.95 7.63
CA ASN A 106 -19.98 3.36 8.30
C ASN A 106 -19.52 2.51 9.50
N PRO A 107 -19.99 2.79 10.73
CA PRO A 107 -19.52 2.10 11.94
C PRO A 107 -19.86 0.61 12.00
N ARG A 108 -20.72 0.10 11.10
CA ARG A 108 -21.01 -1.34 10.99
C ARG A 108 -19.95 -2.14 10.24
N ARG A 109 -18.97 -1.47 9.60
CA ARG A 109 -17.93 -2.14 8.81
C ARG A 109 -16.81 -2.65 9.72
N GLU A 110 -16.57 -3.95 9.69
CA GLU A 110 -15.53 -4.60 10.48
C GLU A 110 -14.15 -4.46 9.81
N VAL A 111 -13.11 -4.16 10.61
CA VAL A 111 -11.72 -4.22 10.14
C VAL A 111 -11.22 -5.65 10.31
N VAL A 112 -11.06 -6.37 9.19
CA VAL A 112 -10.60 -7.77 9.18
C VAL A 112 -9.11 -7.89 8.88
N GLN A 113 -8.49 -6.83 8.38
CA GLN A 113 -7.09 -6.83 7.98
C GLN A 113 -6.42 -5.49 8.25
N LEU A 114 -5.19 -5.54 8.78
CA LEU A 114 -4.35 -4.37 9.03
C LEU A 114 -2.90 -4.68 8.65
N HIS A 115 -2.31 -3.78 7.86
CA HIS A 115 -0.93 -3.90 7.39
C HIS A 115 -0.16 -2.60 7.57
N TRP A 116 1.06 -2.72 8.08
CA TRP A 116 2.06 -1.65 8.04
C TRP A 116 3.12 -1.97 6.99
N GLY A 117 3.40 -1.02 6.11
CA GLY A 117 4.44 -1.16 5.09
C GLY A 117 5.20 0.13 4.86
N GLY A 118 5.98 0.19 3.78
CA GLY A 118 6.72 1.39 3.36
C GLY A 118 8.22 1.24 3.49
N GLY A 119 8.81 1.97 4.43
CA GLY A 119 10.20 1.78 4.81
C GLY A 119 10.33 0.57 5.72
N THR A 120 10.60 0.81 6.99
CA THR A 120 10.75 -0.22 8.01
C THR A 120 9.74 0.07 9.12
N PRO A 121 8.55 -0.58 9.14
CA PRO A 121 7.58 -0.39 10.22
C PRO A 121 8.16 -0.59 11.62
N THR A 122 9.10 -1.53 11.77
CA THR A 122 9.87 -1.80 12.99
C THR A 122 10.90 -0.71 13.33
N TYR A 123 10.95 0.40 12.59
CA TYR A 123 11.64 1.62 13.00
C TYR A 123 10.99 2.22 14.25
N LEU A 124 9.66 2.09 14.37
CA LEU A 124 8.93 2.59 15.52
C LEU A 124 9.27 1.76 16.77
N SER A 125 9.39 2.45 17.89
CA SER A 125 9.51 1.80 19.20
C SER A 125 8.11 1.51 19.77
N PRO A 126 7.94 0.43 20.56
CA PRO A 126 6.69 0.15 21.27
C PRO A 126 6.23 1.27 22.20
#